data_AF-A0A819TDU5-F1
#
_entry.id   AF-A0A819TDU5-F1
#
_cell.length_a   1.000
_cell.length_b   1.000
_cell.length_c   1.000
_cell.angle_alpha   90.00
_cell.angle_beta   90.00
_cell.angle_gamma   90.00
#
_symmetry.space_group_name_H-M   'P 1'
#
loop_
_entity.id
_entity.type
_entity.pdbx_description
1 polymer ?
#
loop_
_entity_poly.entity_id
_entity_poly.type
_entity_poly.pdbx_seq_one_letter_code
_entity_poly.pdbx_strand_id
1 'polypeptide(L)'
;MLIKLSPFQTGFWHQHNWYINYAVDNEFTSVYTVPYSSTHYTLTPTMKKYNSPSTIGLNEFDNVKYLSLFSNAIRDDSSWYFRNVRSLRLINADRYEDDKNELKIEHLKTMVNLSNITKLEIKKKCIITSELLFEILKQMPNISSLILKKQITSSFYTNHELCELLNKKIKMLDYTNPSCYHYIKIQDLDWFCKTFSNVEELHCDIDNVDDVLFILTKCSELLIIKIKCVNKSIYTWFEDNARTLNVYLDYKEKYYEEYYTTSSDSD
;
A
#
# COMPACT_ATOMS: atom_id res chain seq x y z
N MET A 1 32.78 -4.36 10.53
CA MET A 1 33.87 -4.86 9.67
C MET A 1 33.27 -5.06 8.28
N LEU A 2 33.62 -4.21 7.30
CA LEU A 2 33.11 -4.34 5.93
C LEU A 2 33.82 -5.51 5.26
N ILE A 3 33.16 -6.66 5.18
CA ILE A 3 33.62 -7.75 4.32
C ILE A 3 33.47 -7.24 2.89
N LYS A 4 34.59 -6.89 2.24
CA LYS A 4 34.61 -6.70 0.79
C LYS A 4 34.21 -8.05 0.18
N LEU A 5 32.99 -8.14 -0.32
CA LEU A 5 32.48 -9.32 -1.03
C LEU A 5 33.02 -9.42 -2.47
N SER A 6 34.14 -8.76 -2.77
CA SER A 6 34.87 -8.96 -4.03
C SER A 6 35.19 -10.42 -4.38
N PRO A 7 35.34 -11.39 -3.44
CA PRO A 7 35.53 -12.78 -3.83
C PRO A 7 34.29 -13.50 -4.39
N PHE A 8 33.09 -12.89 -4.39
CA PHE A 8 31.88 -13.53 -4.96
C PHE A 8 31.78 -13.45 -6.49
N GLN A 9 32.56 -12.58 -7.14
CA GLN A 9 32.64 -12.52 -8.60
C GLN A 9 33.70 -13.52 -9.08
N THR A 10 33.29 -14.76 -9.33
CA THR A 10 34.18 -15.75 -9.97
C THR A 10 34.04 -15.72 -11.50
N GLY A 11 34.89 -16.46 -12.21
CA GLY A 11 34.86 -16.55 -13.68
C GLY A 11 33.49 -16.90 -14.27
N PHE A 12 32.64 -17.66 -13.55
CA PHE A 12 31.29 -18.00 -14.01
C PHE A 12 30.41 -16.75 -14.23
N TRP A 13 30.49 -15.74 -13.37
CA TRP A 13 29.66 -14.54 -13.47
C TRP A 13 30.10 -13.65 -14.62
N HIS A 14 31.42 -13.57 -14.85
CA HIS A 14 31.99 -12.89 -16.01
C HIS A 14 31.63 -13.58 -17.33
N GLN A 15 31.64 -14.91 -17.37
CA GLN A 15 31.24 -15.68 -18.56
C GLN A 15 29.78 -15.44 -18.98
N HIS A 16 28.90 -15.16 -18.02
CA HIS A 16 27.49 -14.88 -18.27
C HIS A 16 27.15 -13.38 -18.40
N ASN A 17 28.15 -12.50 -18.37
CA ASN A 17 27.96 -11.04 -18.33
C ASN A 17 27.02 -10.59 -17.18
N TRP A 18 27.04 -11.31 -16.06
CA TRP A 18 26.23 -10.99 -14.90
C TRP A 18 27.02 -10.10 -13.94
N TYR A 19 26.66 -8.82 -13.92
CA TYR A 19 27.20 -7.87 -12.95
C TYR A 19 26.55 -8.11 -11.59
N ILE A 20 27.36 -8.23 -10.55
CA ILE A 20 26.87 -8.48 -9.19
C ILE A 20 26.97 -7.19 -8.38
N ASN A 21 25.86 -6.82 -7.75
CA ASN A 21 25.82 -5.84 -6.67
C ASN A 21 25.42 -6.52 -5.37
N TYR A 22 25.62 -5.81 -4.25
CA TYR A 22 25.15 -6.29 -2.96
C TYR A 22 24.56 -5.15 -2.12
N ALA A 23 23.54 -5.49 -1.35
CA ALA A 23 22.93 -4.65 -0.35
C ALA A 23 23.15 -5.29 1.01
N VAL A 24 23.63 -4.51 1.96
CA VAL A 24 23.86 -4.96 3.34
C VAL A 24 22.89 -4.21 4.23
N ASP A 25 22.19 -4.93 5.09
CA ASP A 25 21.46 -4.33 6.21
C ASP A 25 21.95 -4.92 7.55
N ASN A 26 21.25 -4.64 8.65
CA ASN A 26 21.66 -5.09 9.98
C ASN A 26 21.52 -6.61 10.19
N GLU A 27 20.66 -7.28 9.41
CA GLU A 27 20.27 -8.68 9.61
C GLU A 27 20.82 -9.58 8.51
N PHE A 28 20.96 -9.09 7.28
CA PHE A 28 21.37 -9.88 6.13
C PHE A 28 22.24 -9.12 5.14
N THR A 29 22.95 -9.89 4.31
CA THR A 29 23.60 -9.39 3.10
C THR A 29 22.99 -10.06 1.88
N SER A 30 22.43 -9.25 0.99
CA SER A 30 21.80 -9.69 -0.25
C SER A 30 22.76 -9.46 -1.42
N VAL A 31 23.09 -10.52 -2.15
CA VAL A 31 23.89 -10.49 -3.37
C VAL A 31 22.95 -10.68 -4.57
N TYR A 32 22.99 -9.80 -5.56
CA TYR A 32 22.07 -9.82 -6.70
C TYR A 32 22.73 -9.40 -8.01
N THR A 33 22.13 -9.80 -9.13
CA THR A 33 22.58 -9.41 -10.48
C THR A 33 21.99 -8.07 -10.91
N VAL A 34 22.65 -7.39 -11.86
CA VAL A 34 22.15 -6.20 -12.54
C VAL A 34 21.76 -6.56 -13.99
N PRO A 35 20.50 -6.33 -14.42
CA PRO A 35 19.42 -5.74 -13.63
C PRO A 35 18.90 -6.70 -12.55
N TYR A 36 18.36 -6.12 -11.47
CA TYR A 36 17.70 -6.85 -10.40
C TYR A 36 16.54 -7.64 -10.99
N SER A 37 16.49 -8.95 -10.75
CA SER A 37 15.58 -9.85 -11.47
C SER A 37 14.16 -9.86 -10.92
N SER A 38 13.98 -9.53 -9.64
CA SER A 38 12.66 -9.53 -9.01
C SER A 38 11.87 -8.25 -9.32
N THR A 39 10.56 -8.42 -9.50
CA THR A 39 9.62 -7.32 -9.69
C THR A 39 9.25 -6.63 -8.38
N HIS A 40 9.56 -7.25 -7.23
CA HIS A 40 9.28 -6.74 -5.89
C HIS A 40 10.58 -6.35 -5.22
N TYR A 41 10.59 -5.16 -4.60
CA TYR A 41 11.71 -4.69 -3.80
C TYR A 41 11.20 -4.04 -2.51
N THR A 42 11.92 -4.25 -1.42
CA THR A 42 11.70 -3.56 -0.14
C THR A 42 12.98 -2.86 0.25
N LEU A 43 12.92 -1.54 0.40
CA LEU A 43 14.06 -0.74 0.84
C LEU A 43 13.88 -0.39 2.32
N THR A 44 14.76 -0.95 3.14
CA THR A 44 14.80 -0.67 4.59
C THR A 44 15.80 0.46 4.89
N PRO A 45 15.71 1.10 6.07
CA PRO A 45 16.51 2.29 6.40
C PRO A 45 17.99 2.00 6.61
N THR A 46 18.30 0.76 6.97
CA THR A 46 19.65 0.28 7.30
C THR A 46 20.38 -0.24 6.07
N MET A 47 19.69 -0.38 4.94
CA MET A 47 20.27 -0.88 3.70
C MET A 47 21.29 0.11 3.13
N LYS A 48 22.52 -0.38 2.99
CA LYS A 48 23.59 0.28 2.26
C LYS A 48 23.86 -0.46 0.96
N LYS A 49 23.91 0.31 -0.12
CA LYS A 49 24.20 -0.18 -1.47
C LYS A 49 25.68 -0.10 -1.74
N TYR A 50 26.24 -1.17 -2.29
CA TYR A 50 27.62 -1.22 -2.73
C TYR A 50 27.66 -1.70 -4.18
N ASN A 51 28.17 -0.82 -5.04
CA ASN A 51 28.22 -1.06 -6.47
C ASN A 51 29.57 -1.65 -6.85
N SER A 52 29.53 -2.65 -7.73
CA SER A 52 30.71 -2.97 -8.52
C SER A 52 30.96 -1.81 -9.51
N PRO A 53 32.21 -1.36 -9.70
CA PRO A 53 32.51 -0.43 -10.77
C PRO A 53 32.09 -1.06 -12.10
N SER A 54 31.39 -0.28 -12.93
CA SER A 54 30.86 -0.57 -14.27
C SER A 54 29.50 -1.28 -14.37
N THR A 55 28.48 -0.48 -14.71
CA THR A 55 27.71 -0.71 -15.95
C THR A 55 27.24 0.61 -16.54
N ILE A 56 27.43 0.74 -17.85
CA ILE A 56 27.01 1.86 -18.68
C ILE A 56 25.48 1.84 -18.79
N GLY A 57 24.83 2.91 -18.36
CA GLY A 57 23.49 3.32 -18.82
C GLY A 57 22.26 2.53 -18.37
N LEU A 58 22.39 1.37 -17.73
CA LEU A 58 21.24 0.57 -17.26
C LEU A 58 20.89 0.89 -15.80
N ASN A 59 19.61 1.13 -15.52
CA ASN A 59 19.15 1.27 -14.14
C ASN A 59 18.93 -0.13 -13.55
N GLU A 60 19.58 -0.39 -12.42
CA GLU A 60 19.58 -1.69 -11.75
C GLU A 60 18.18 -2.18 -11.37
N PHE A 61 17.24 -1.27 -11.14
CA PHE A 61 15.89 -1.56 -10.67
C PHE A 61 14.83 -1.40 -11.77
N ASP A 62 15.21 -1.42 -13.05
CA ASP A 62 14.26 -1.28 -14.17
C ASP A 62 13.16 -2.36 -14.18
N ASN A 63 13.45 -3.56 -13.66
CA ASN A 63 12.49 -4.64 -13.54
C ASN A 63 11.53 -4.48 -12.33
N VAL A 64 11.89 -3.66 -11.34
CA VAL A 64 11.06 -3.47 -10.14
C VAL A 64 9.77 -2.74 -10.51
N LYS A 65 8.64 -3.37 -10.20
CA LYS A 65 7.28 -2.85 -10.43
C LYS A 65 6.54 -2.55 -9.12
N TYR A 66 6.91 -3.24 -8.04
CA TYR A 66 6.30 -3.13 -6.72
C TYR A 66 7.38 -2.75 -5.71
N LEU A 67 7.24 -1.58 -5.10
CA LEU A 67 8.24 -1.04 -4.18
C LEU A 67 7.61 -0.79 -2.82
N SER A 68 8.25 -1.33 -1.77
CA SER A 68 7.96 -0.99 -0.38
C SER A 68 9.07 -0.10 0.15
N LEU A 69 8.73 1.12 0.57
CA LEU A 69 9.66 2.09 1.14
C LEU A 69 9.32 2.33 2.61
N PHE A 70 10.32 2.17 3.47
CA PHE A 70 10.26 2.69 4.83
C PHE A 70 10.50 4.20 4.80
N SER A 71 9.69 4.98 5.54
CA SER A 71 9.74 6.45 5.57
C SER A 71 11.15 6.99 5.85
N ASN A 72 11.86 6.42 6.81
CA ASN A 72 13.23 6.78 7.20
C ASN A 72 14.32 6.23 6.27
N ALA A 73 13.96 5.45 5.25
CA ALA A 73 14.84 5.11 4.13
C ALA A 73 14.79 6.15 2.99
N ILE A 74 13.83 7.06 3.03
CA ILE A 74 13.65 8.12 2.02
C ILE A 74 14.50 9.32 2.44
N ARG A 75 15.58 9.58 1.70
CA ARG A 75 16.61 10.57 2.04
C ARG A 75 17.12 11.29 0.79
N ASP A 76 17.60 12.52 0.96
CA ASP A 76 18.18 13.34 -0.13
C ASP A 76 19.39 12.68 -0.81
N ASP A 77 20.20 11.91 -0.07
CA ASP A 77 21.46 11.32 -0.53
C ASP A 77 21.31 9.88 -1.09
N SER A 78 20.08 9.47 -1.38
CA SER A 78 19.77 8.11 -1.80
C SER A 78 20.33 7.82 -3.21
N SER A 79 21.21 6.81 -3.30
CA SER A 79 21.67 6.25 -4.59
C SER A 79 20.67 5.27 -5.24
N TRP A 80 19.48 5.15 -4.65
CA TRP A 80 18.42 4.26 -5.10
C TRP A 80 17.47 5.03 -6.02
N TYR A 81 17.33 4.60 -7.27
CA TYR A 81 16.35 5.16 -8.20
C TYR A 81 15.53 4.06 -8.87
N PHE A 82 14.22 4.14 -8.74
CA PHE A 82 13.24 3.16 -9.21
C PHE A 82 12.37 3.77 -10.30
N ARG A 83 12.76 3.53 -11.56
CA ARG A 83 12.15 4.20 -12.73
C ARG A 83 10.77 3.66 -13.11
N ASN A 84 10.58 2.34 -13.02
CA ASN A 84 9.43 1.66 -13.64
C ASN A 84 8.41 1.11 -12.63
N VAL A 85 8.44 1.60 -11.39
CA VAL A 85 7.50 1.21 -10.33
C VAL A 85 6.09 1.67 -10.71
N ARG A 86 5.12 0.78 -10.49
CA ARG A 86 3.69 1.06 -10.67
C ARG A 86 2.92 1.01 -9.36
N SER A 87 3.41 0.24 -8.39
CA SER A 87 2.81 0.12 -7.05
C SER A 87 3.82 0.55 -5.99
N LEU A 88 3.48 1.61 -5.26
CA LEU A 88 4.28 2.12 -4.15
C LEU A 88 3.57 1.83 -2.82
N ARG A 89 4.29 1.24 -1.88
CA ARG A 89 3.86 1.03 -0.50
C ARG A 89 4.73 1.85 0.43
N LEU A 90 4.12 2.76 1.18
CA LEU A 90 4.77 3.53 2.23
C LEU A 90 4.56 2.85 3.58
N ILE A 91 5.66 2.56 4.25
CA ILE A 91 5.74 1.85 5.52
C ILE A 91 6.42 2.79 6.54
N ASN A 92 5.96 2.79 7.79
CA ASN A 92 6.74 3.43 8.85
C ASN A 92 7.68 2.41 9.50
N ALA A 93 8.86 2.86 9.92
CA ALA A 93 9.70 2.04 10.77
C ALA A 93 9.03 1.87 12.13
N ASP A 94 8.70 0.62 12.46
CA ASP A 94 7.77 0.34 13.54
C ASP A 94 8.38 0.44 14.94
N ARG A 95 9.70 0.57 15.09
CA ARG A 95 10.36 0.45 16.39
C ARG A 95 11.70 1.18 16.37
N TYR A 96 11.94 1.92 17.44
CA TYR A 96 13.23 2.51 17.83
C TYR A 96 13.79 3.54 16.85
N GLU A 97 13.35 4.79 17.01
CA GLU A 97 14.22 5.94 17.30
C GLU A 97 13.42 7.23 17.12
N ASP A 98 13.79 8.23 17.92
CA ASP A 98 13.34 9.63 17.95
C ASP A 98 13.53 10.39 16.62
N ASP A 99 13.75 9.67 15.52
CA ASP A 99 14.03 10.23 14.21
C ASP A 99 12.71 10.75 13.61
N LYS A 100 12.44 12.02 13.92
CA LYS A 100 11.50 12.93 13.27
C LYS A 100 11.82 13.15 11.78
N ASN A 101 12.22 12.11 11.06
CA ASN A 101 12.37 12.17 9.61
C ASN A 101 10.96 12.14 9.01
N GLU A 102 10.35 13.32 9.01
CA GLU A 102 9.15 13.62 8.28
C GLU A 102 9.38 13.32 6.81
N LEU A 103 8.52 12.48 6.23
CA LEU A 103 8.57 12.15 4.81
C LEU A 103 8.48 13.45 3.99
N LYS A 104 9.51 13.73 3.20
CA LYS A 104 9.50 14.86 2.25
C LYS A 104 9.25 14.37 0.84
N ILE A 105 8.31 15.02 0.15
CA ILE A 105 7.98 14.71 -1.25
C ILE A 105 9.19 14.83 -2.17
N GLU A 106 10.08 15.80 -1.95
CA GLU A 106 11.26 15.99 -2.78
C GLU A 106 12.22 14.80 -2.71
N HIS A 107 12.39 14.19 -1.54
CA HIS A 107 13.21 12.99 -1.37
C HIS A 107 12.57 11.78 -2.05
N LEU A 108 11.24 11.70 -2.02
CA LEU A 108 10.53 10.63 -2.71
C LEU A 108 10.69 10.73 -4.24
N LYS A 109 10.70 11.96 -4.79
CA LYS A 109 10.88 12.22 -6.23
C LYS A 109 12.27 11.85 -6.72
N THR A 110 13.32 12.00 -5.91
CA THR A 110 14.68 11.58 -6.30
C THR A 110 14.81 10.06 -6.39
N MET A 111 13.97 9.33 -5.64
CA MET A 111 14.03 7.87 -5.56
C MET A 111 13.06 7.15 -6.49
N VAL A 112 11.92 7.75 -6.82
CA VAL A 112 10.84 7.07 -7.56
C VAL A 112 10.28 7.99 -8.64
N ASN A 113 10.13 7.45 -9.85
CA ASN A 113 9.35 8.15 -10.87
C ASN A 113 7.84 8.07 -10.55
N LEU A 114 7.32 9.10 -9.88
CA LEU A 114 5.93 9.15 -9.41
C LEU A 114 4.90 9.16 -10.55
N SER A 115 5.30 9.57 -11.77
CA SER A 115 4.39 9.57 -12.93
C SER A 115 3.92 8.19 -13.36
N ASN A 116 4.67 7.14 -13.02
CA ASN A 116 4.36 5.75 -13.36
C ASN A 116 3.48 5.06 -12.32
N ILE A 117 3.24 5.68 -11.16
CA ILE A 117 2.51 5.08 -10.06
C ILE A 117 1.02 5.05 -10.37
N THR A 118 0.46 3.85 -10.39
CA THR A 118 -0.98 3.59 -10.55
C THR A 118 -1.62 3.11 -9.26
N LYS A 119 -0.82 2.63 -8.30
CA LYS A 119 -1.27 2.15 -6.99
C LYS A 119 -0.42 2.69 -5.84
N LEU A 120 -1.08 3.23 -4.82
CA LEU A 120 -0.46 3.68 -3.58
C LEU A 120 -1.04 2.93 -2.38
N GLU A 121 -0.19 2.41 -1.51
CA GLU A 121 -0.58 1.79 -0.24
C GLU A 121 0.09 2.50 0.93
N ILE A 122 -0.71 2.92 1.92
CA ILE A 122 -0.25 3.59 3.12
C ILE A 122 -0.55 2.68 4.32
N LYS A 123 0.50 2.15 4.97
CA LYS A 123 0.33 1.23 6.11
C LYS A 123 -0.02 1.99 7.41
N LYS A 124 -0.66 1.26 8.35
CA LYS A 124 -1.29 1.70 9.62
C LYS A 124 -0.46 2.64 10.52
N LYS A 125 0.84 2.75 10.31
CA LYS A 125 1.74 3.56 11.13
C LYS A 125 2.48 4.64 10.33
N CYS A 126 2.30 4.72 9.02
CA CYS A 126 2.86 5.80 8.21
C CYS A 126 2.17 7.11 8.62
N ILE A 127 2.90 7.96 9.34
CA ILE A 127 2.44 9.30 9.70
C ILE A 127 2.52 10.13 8.41
N ILE A 128 1.36 10.42 7.84
CA ILE A 128 1.22 11.25 6.64
C ILE A 128 0.06 12.21 6.89
N THR A 129 0.34 13.50 6.77
CA THR A 129 -0.68 14.53 6.90
C THR A 129 -1.53 14.60 5.63
N SER A 130 -2.70 15.23 5.71
CA SER A 130 -3.54 15.51 4.55
C SER A 130 -2.78 16.30 3.48
N GLU A 131 -1.99 17.29 3.90
CA GLU A 131 -1.25 18.19 3.00
C GLU A 131 -0.16 17.42 2.24
N LEU A 132 0.57 16.55 2.95
CA LEU A 132 1.62 15.74 2.33
C LEU A 132 1.04 14.71 1.37
N LEU A 133 -0.08 14.06 1.73
CA LEU A 133 -0.76 13.13 0.84
C LEU A 133 -1.27 13.84 -0.43
N PHE A 134 -1.85 15.02 -0.27
CA PHE A 134 -2.29 15.84 -1.40
C PHE A 134 -1.14 16.15 -2.37
N GLU A 135 0.01 16.59 -1.84
CA GLU A 135 1.19 16.87 -2.65
C GLU A 135 1.75 15.61 -3.32
N ILE A 136 1.77 14.47 -2.64
CA ILE A 136 2.16 13.18 -3.25
C ILE A 136 1.24 12.83 -4.43
N LEU A 137 -0.09 12.92 -4.25
CA LEU A 137 -1.07 12.55 -5.26
C LEU A 137 -1.08 13.49 -6.47
N LYS A 138 -0.69 14.75 -6.31
CA LYS A 138 -0.49 15.68 -7.44
C LYS A 138 0.63 15.22 -8.37
N GLN A 139 1.66 14.58 -7.83
CA GLN A 139 2.80 14.05 -8.60
C GLN A 139 2.51 12.68 -9.24
N MET A 140 1.35 12.07 -8.95
CA MET A 140 0.92 10.79 -9.52
C MET A 140 -0.27 11.00 -10.47
N PRO A 141 -0.06 11.46 -11.72
CA PRO A 141 -1.14 11.68 -12.69
C PRO A 141 -1.96 10.42 -12.99
N ASN A 142 -1.33 9.24 -12.94
CA ASN A 142 -1.94 7.97 -13.33
C ASN A 142 -2.44 7.11 -12.13
N ILE A 143 -2.45 7.67 -10.92
CA ILE A 143 -2.97 6.96 -9.74
C ILE A 143 -4.45 6.65 -9.93
N SER A 144 -4.82 5.38 -9.73
CA SER A 144 -6.22 4.94 -9.77
C SER A 144 -6.57 3.99 -8.63
N SER A 145 -5.58 3.43 -7.94
CA SER A 145 -5.77 2.52 -6.81
C SER A 145 -5.14 3.07 -5.54
N LEU A 146 -5.90 3.09 -4.46
CA LEU A 146 -5.45 3.55 -3.15
C LEU A 146 -5.80 2.53 -2.08
N ILE A 147 -4.83 2.20 -1.24
CA ILE A 147 -5.02 1.37 -0.05
C ILE A 147 -4.74 2.22 1.18
N LEU A 148 -5.79 2.49 1.95
CA LEU A 148 -5.72 3.26 3.19
C LEU A 148 -6.12 2.38 4.38
N LYS A 149 -5.54 2.67 5.53
CA LYS A 149 -6.06 2.17 6.79
C LYS A 149 -6.99 3.21 7.39
N LYS A 150 -8.15 2.75 7.86
CA LYS A 150 -9.22 3.56 8.46
C LYS A 150 -8.77 4.58 9.51
N GLN A 151 -7.70 4.27 10.25
CA GLN A 151 -7.20 5.17 11.30
C GLN A 151 -6.57 6.47 10.75
N ILE A 152 -6.22 6.50 9.46
CA ILE A 152 -5.51 7.62 8.81
C ILE A 152 -6.49 8.57 8.11
N THR A 153 -7.71 8.12 7.79
CA THR A 153 -8.64 8.84 6.91
C THR A 153 -9.50 9.89 7.59
N SER A 154 -9.78 9.77 8.89
CA SER A 154 -10.60 10.78 9.58
C SER A 154 -9.96 12.16 9.57
N SER A 155 -8.62 12.23 9.62
CA SER A 155 -7.86 13.47 9.51
C SER A 155 -7.81 14.04 8.08
N PHE A 156 -8.20 13.27 7.06
CA PHE A 156 -8.15 13.73 5.66
C PHE A 156 -9.40 14.47 5.24
N TYR A 157 -10.55 14.17 5.85
CA TYR A 157 -11.83 14.77 5.49
C TYR A 157 -11.90 16.28 5.73
N THR A 158 -10.99 16.85 6.53
CA THR A 158 -10.87 18.30 6.74
C THR A 158 -10.20 19.02 5.56
N ASN A 159 -9.51 18.31 4.68
CA ASN A 159 -8.84 18.88 3.51
C ASN A 159 -9.70 18.68 2.26
N HIS A 160 -10.49 19.70 1.91
CA HIS A 160 -11.40 19.66 0.78
C HIS A 160 -10.70 19.39 -0.56
N GLU A 161 -9.54 20.00 -0.80
CA GLU A 161 -8.79 19.82 -2.05
C GLU A 161 -8.29 18.37 -2.22
N LEU A 162 -7.84 17.75 -1.13
CA LEU A 162 -7.49 16.34 -1.10
C LEU A 162 -8.71 15.47 -1.42
N CYS A 163 -9.85 15.74 -0.79
CA CYS A 163 -11.08 14.98 -1.03
C CYS A 163 -11.53 15.07 -2.50
N GLU A 164 -11.49 16.25 -3.10
CA GLU A 164 -11.80 16.44 -4.53
C GLU A 164 -10.82 15.69 -5.43
N LEU A 165 -9.52 15.76 -5.12
CA LEU A 165 -8.48 15.04 -5.86
C LEU A 165 -8.68 13.52 -5.79
N LEU A 166 -8.99 13.00 -4.61
CA LEU A 166 -9.29 11.59 -4.37
C LEU A 166 -10.52 11.16 -5.18
N ASN A 167 -11.61 11.91 -5.09
CA ASN A 167 -12.85 11.62 -5.83
C ASN A 167 -12.63 11.60 -7.35
N LYS A 168 -11.76 12.48 -7.84
CA LYS A 168 -11.46 12.56 -9.28
C LYS A 168 -10.61 11.41 -9.78
N LYS A 169 -9.62 10.96 -8.99
CA LYS A 169 -8.57 10.06 -9.46
C LYS A 169 -8.76 8.60 -9.05
N ILE A 170 -9.29 8.35 -7.85
CA ILE A 170 -9.30 7.00 -7.28
C ILE A 170 -10.52 6.24 -7.78
N LYS A 171 -10.26 5.12 -8.45
CA LYS A 171 -11.26 4.18 -8.97
C LYS A 171 -11.33 2.88 -8.17
N MET A 172 -10.22 2.50 -7.54
CA MET A 172 -10.15 1.35 -6.67
C MET A 172 -9.69 1.79 -5.27
N LEU A 173 -10.47 1.50 -4.25
CA LEU A 173 -10.17 1.82 -2.86
C LEU A 173 -10.16 0.54 -2.02
N ASP A 174 -9.03 0.22 -1.38
CA ASP A 174 -8.99 -0.73 -0.27
C ASP A 174 -8.98 0.04 1.05
N TYR A 175 -10.07 -0.12 1.78
CA TYR A 175 -10.34 0.50 3.06
C TYR A 175 -10.49 -0.53 4.18
N THR A 176 -9.86 -1.71 4.03
CA THR A 176 -9.92 -2.79 5.02
C THR A 176 -8.95 -2.56 6.18
N ASN A 177 -9.36 -2.95 7.38
CA ASN A 177 -8.51 -3.04 8.56
C ASN A 177 -7.95 -4.48 8.68
N PRO A 178 -6.69 -4.67 9.12
CA PRO A 178 -6.22 -5.98 9.52
C PRO A 178 -7.03 -6.60 10.67
N SER A 179 -7.66 -5.81 11.54
CA SER A 179 -8.58 -6.33 12.57
C SER A 179 -10.04 -6.05 12.20
N CYS A 180 -10.86 -7.12 12.13
CA CYS A 180 -12.30 -7.04 11.78
C CYS A 180 -13.17 -6.25 12.78
N TYR A 181 -12.59 -5.61 13.80
CA TYR A 181 -13.35 -4.95 14.89
C TYR A 181 -13.62 -3.45 14.68
N HIS A 182 -13.29 -2.89 13.52
CA HIS A 182 -13.32 -1.44 13.31
C HIS A 182 -14.18 -1.04 12.09
N TYR A 183 -15.48 -1.24 12.17
CA TYR A 183 -16.47 -0.91 11.12
C TYR A 183 -16.67 0.58 10.90
N ILE A 184 -16.94 1.00 9.66
CA ILE A 184 -17.14 2.41 9.29
C ILE A 184 -18.31 2.98 10.10
N LYS A 185 -18.13 4.11 10.79
CA LYS A 185 -19.24 4.75 11.52
C LYS A 185 -20.07 5.58 10.55
N ILE A 186 -21.37 5.77 10.81
CA ILE A 186 -22.27 6.56 9.96
C ILE A 186 -21.73 7.97 9.63
N GLN A 187 -21.17 8.68 10.61
CA GLN A 187 -20.56 10.00 10.36
C GLN A 187 -19.35 9.91 9.43
N ASP A 188 -18.61 8.80 9.47
CA ASP A 188 -17.52 8.54 8.54
C ASP A 188 -18.07 8.19 7.15
N LEU A 189 -19.25 7.57 7.05
CA LEU A 189 -19.87 7.17 5.77
C LEU A 189 -20.29 8.37 4.92
N ASP A 190 -20.83 9.43 5.52
CA ASP A 190 -21.19 10.64 4.77
C ASP A 190 -19.96 11.27 4.08
N TRP A 191 -18.88 11.47 4.85
CA TRP A 191 -17.63 12.02 4.32
C TRP A 191 -16.93 11.07 3.37
N PHE A 192 -16.97 9.77 3.67
CA PHE A 192 -16.46 8.72 2.79
C PHE A 192 -17.15 8.78 1.44
N CYS A 193 -18.49 8.76 1.39
CA CYS A 193 -19.24 8.75 0.14
C CYS A 193 -19.04 10.06 -0.63
N LYS A 194 -18.91 11.21 0.04
CA LYS A 194 -18.55 12.48 -0.62
C LYS A 194 -17.16 12.44 -1.26
N THR A 195 -16.21 11.79 -0.60
CA THR A 195 -14.80 11.73 -1.03
C THR A 195 -14.56 10.67 -2.11
N PHE A 196 -15.34 9.59 -2.09
CA PHE A 196 -15.10 8.41 -2.91
C PHE A 196 -16.32 8.03 -3.76
N SER A 197 -17.17 8.99 -4.14
CA SER A 197 -18.40 8.75 -4.90
C SER A 197 -18.16 8.10 -6.26
N ASN A 198 -17.00 8.38 -6.88
CA ASN A 198 -16.63 7.88 -8.22
C ASN A 198 -15.79 6.59 -8.19
N VAL A 199 -15.65 5.95 -7.02
CA VAL A 199 -14.97 4.66 -6.88
C VAL A 199 -15.79 3.58 -7.56
N GLU A 200 -15.13 2.77 -8.36
CA GLU A 200 -15.69 1.64 -9.10
C GLU A 200 -15.49 0.31 -8.36
N GLU A 201 -14.41 0.18 -7.59
CA GLU A 201 -14.11 -1.00 -6.78
C GLU A 201 -13.78 -0.60 -5.33
N LEU A 202 -14.58 -1.07 -4.37
CA LEU A 202 -14.39 -0.82 -2.94
C LEU A 202 -14.09 -2.11 -2.19
N HIS A 203 -13.01 -2.17 -1.43
CA HIS A 203 -12.76 -3.24 -0.45
C HIS A 203 -12.93 -2.67 0.95
N CYS A 204 -13.76 -3.25 1.78
CA CYS A 204 -14.09 -2.67 3.09
C CYS A 204 -14.49 -3.72 4.13
N ASP A 205 -14.53 -3.28 5.39
CA ASP A 205 -15.12 -4.02 6.50
C ASP A 205 -16.43 -3.30 6.89
N ILE A 206 -17.57 -3.97 6.69
CA ILE A 206 -18.91 -3.46 7.01
C ILE A 206 -19.70 -4.58 7.69
N ASP A 207 -20.39 -4.27 8.78
CA ASP A 207 -21.19 -5.20 9.58
C ASP A 207 -22.69 -4.90 9.61
N ASN A 208 -23.15 -3.80 9.01
CA ASN A 208 -24.57 -3.54 8.84
C ASN A 208 -25.00 -3.46 7.35
N VAL A 209 -26.17 -4.02 7.04
CA VAL A 209 -26.86 -3.93 5.75
C VAL A 209 -27.20 -2.47 5.42
N ASP A 210 -27.62 -1.66 6.40
CA ASP A 210 -27.98 -0.26 6.14
C ASP A 210 -26.79 0.53 5.59
N ASP A 211 -25.59 0.27 6.10
CA ASP A 211 -24.36 0.93 5.67
C ASP A 211 -23.98 0.50 4.24
N VAL A 212 -24.17 -0.78 3.91
CA VAL A 212 -24.01 -1.30 2.54
C VAL A 212 -24.98 -0.58 1.61
N LEU A 213 -26.28 -0.54 1.95
CA LEU A 213 -27.30 0.13 1.17
C LEU A 213 -27.02 1.62 0.99
N PHE A 214 -26.54 2.27 2.05
CA PHE A 214 -26.15 3.66 2.02
C PHE A 214 -25.01 3.90 1.01
N ILE A 215 -23.96 3.09 1.05
CA ILE A 215 -22.84 3.16 0.08
C ILE A 215 -23.34 2.93 -1.35
N LEU A 216 -24.15 1.89 -1.58
CA LEU A 216 -24.69 1.57 -2.90
C LEU A 216 -25.56 2.72 -3.45
N THR A 217 -26.25 3.45 -2.57
CA THR A 217 -27.08 4.59 -2.95
C THR A 217 -26.25 5.84 -3.28
N LYS A 218 -25.11 6.03 -2.63
CA LYS A 218 -24.30 7.26 -2.73
C LYS A 218 -23.12 7.15 -3.69
N CYS A 219 -22.60 5.95 -3.94
CA CYS A 219 -21.50 5.71 -4.87
C CYS A 219 -22.05 5.14 -6.18
N SER A 220 -22.56 6.01 -7.04
CA SER A 220 -23.24 5.62 -8.29
C SER A 220 -22.36 4.89 -9.29
N GLU A 221 -21.05 5.10 -9.24
CA GLU A 221 -20.08 4.47 -10.13
C GLU A 221 -19.59 3.11 -9.61
N LEU A 222 -20.04 2.68 -8.42
CA LEU A 222 -19.57 1.46 -7.78
C LEU A 222 -20.03 0.23 -8.58
N LEU A 223 -19.06 -0.56 -9.05
CA LEU A 223 -19.29 -1.79 -9.81
C LEU A 223 -18.97 -3.04 -8.98
N ILE A 224 -18.00 -2.93 -8.07
CA ILE A 224 -17.51 -4.04 -7.27
C ILE A 224 -17.40 -3.61 -5.81
N ILE A 225 -17.99 -4.39 -4.90
CA ILE A 225 -17.73 -4.28 -3.47
C ILE A 225 -17.19 -5.61 -2.94
N LYS A 226 -16.06 -5.53 -2.24
CA LYS A 226 -15.42 -6.67 -1.60
C LYS A 226 -15.48 -6.51 -0.09
N ILE A 227 -16.23 -7.38 0.57
CA ILE A 227 -16.42 -7.30 2.02
C ILE A 227 -15.64 -8.43 2.68
N LYS A 228 -14.66 -8.06 3.50
CA LYS A 228 -13.68 -9.01 4.06
C LYS A 228 -14.18 -9.74 5.30
N CYS A 229 -15.02 -9.11 6.11
CA CYS A 229 -15.62 -9.71 7.30
C CYS A 229 -17.14 -9.48 7.20
N VAL A 230 -17.88 -10.51 6.78
CA VAL A 230 -19.34 -10.45 6.60
C VAL A 230 -20.01 -11.16 7.76
N ASN A 231 -20.98 -10.52 8.41
CA ASN A 231 -21.83 -11.21 9.39
C ASN A 231 -22.99 -11.93 8.69
N LYS A 232 -23.61 -12.88 9.42
CA LYS A 232 -24.68 -13.72 8.88
C LYS A 232 -25.88 -12.92 8.33
N SER A 233 -26.20 -11.78 8.95
CA SER A 233 -27.28 -10.91 8.49
C SER A 233 -27.00 -10.27 7.13
N ILE A 234 -25.77 -9.75 6.92
CA ILE A 234 -25.37 -9.20 5.62
C ILE A 234 -25.34 -10.31 4.57
N TYR A 235 -24.82 -11.49 4.92
CA TYR A 235 -24.79 -12.64 4.02
C TYR A 235 -26.20 -13.01 3.55
N THR A 236 -27.13 -13.22 4.48
CA THR A 236 -28.51 -13.60 4.17
C THR A 236 -29.18 -12.53 3.31
N TRP A 237 -29.01 -11.27 3.68
CA TRP A 237 -29.55 -10.16 2.91
C TRP A 237 -28.99 -10.13 1.47
N PHE A 238 -27.70 -10.39 1.29
CA PHE A 238 -27.11 -10.45 -0.04
C PHE A 238 -27.59 -11.65 -0.86
N GLU A 239 -27.74 -12.83 -0.29
CA GLU A 239 -28.30 -13.97 -1.03
C GLU A 239 -29.70 -13.65 -1.58
N ASP A 240 -30.52 -12.97 -0.78
CA ASP A 240 -31.88 -12.61 -1.16
C ASP A 240 -31.93 -11.46 -2.18
N ASN A 241 -30.94 -10.56 -2.19
CA ASN A 241 -31.00 -9.29 -2.95
C ASN A 241 -29.94 -9.14 -4.05
N ALA A 242 -28.91 -9.97 -4.12
CA ALA A 242 -27.78 -9.77 -5.06
C ALA A 242 -28.22 -9.69 -6.53
N ARG A 243 -29.29 -10.39 -6.92
CA ARG A 243 -29.80 -10.41 -8.30
C ARG A 243 -30.43 -9.08 -8.75
N THR A 244 -30.84 -8.23 -7.80
CA THR A 244 -31.47 -6.94 -8.10
C THR A 244 -30.48 -5.77 -8.01
N LEU A 245 -29.26 -6.03 -7.53
CA LEU A 245 -28.20 -5.03 -7.41
C LEU A 245 -27.39 -4.97 -8.70
N ASN A 246 -27.06 -3.74 -9.14
CA ASN A 246 -26.18 -3.50 -10.29
C ASN A 246 -24.68 -3.60 -9.92
N VAL A 247 -24.36 -4.22 -8.78
CA VAL A 247 -23.00 -4.25 -8.21
C VAL A 247 -22.59 -5.70 -7.97
N TYR A 248 -21.39 -6.06 -8.43
CA TYR A 248 -20.79 -7.34 -8.14
C TYR A 248 -20.26 -7.39 -6.71
N LEU A 249 -20.68 -8.41 -5.97
CA LEU A 249 -20.34 -8.59 -4.57
C LEU A 249 -19.35 -9.75 -4.44
N ASP A 250 -18.14 -9.46 -3.93
CA ASP A 250 -17.14 -10.48 -3.59
C ASP A 250 -16.97 -10.53 -2.08
N TYR A 251 -17.69 -11.43 -1.43
CA TYR A 251 -17.52 -11.69 -0.01
C TYR A 251 -16.76 -12.99 0.20
N LYS A 252 -15.78 -12.96 1.09
CA LYS A 252 -15.13 -14.18 1.56
C LYS A 252 -15.73 -14.59 2.88
N GLU A 253 -16.36 -15.75 2.89
CA GLU A 253 -16.81 -16.39 4.11
C GLU A 253 -15.59 -16.74 4.97
N LYS A 254 -15.42 -16.01 6.07
CA LYS A 254 -14.61 -16.45 7.20
C LYS A 254 -15.55 -16.59 8.38
N TYR A 255 -16.14 -17.79 8.53
CA TYR A 255 -16.86 -18.15 9.75
C TYR A 255 -15.89 -18.04 10.94
N TYR A 256 -16.16 -17.12 11.85
CA TYR A 256 -15.56 -17.11 13.18
C TYR A 256 -16.47 -17.92 14.11
N GLU A 257 -16.39 -19.25 14.06
CA GLU A 257 -17.13 -20.12 14.98
C GLU A 257 -16.38 -20.43 16.29
N GLU A 258 -15.14 -19.97 16.51
CA GLU A 258 -14.28 -20.58 17.55
C GLU A 258 -13.99 -19.77 18.82
N TYR A 259 -14.69 -18.66 19.14
CA TYR A 259 -14.34 -17.87 20.35
C TYR A 259 -15.42 -17.77 21.44
N TYR A 260 -16.53 -18.51 21.34
CA TYR A 260 -17.57 -18.50 22.39
C TYR A 260 -17.93 -19.88 22.97
N THR A 261 -17.18 -20.94 22.67
CA THR A 261 -17.39 -22.28 23.25
C THR A 261 -16.20 -22.78 24.08
N THR A 262 -15.69 -21.96 25.00
CA THR A 262 -15.02 -22.48 26.21
C THR A 262 -15.30 -21.56 27.40
N SER A 263 -16.55 -21.53 27.85
CA SER A 263 -16.90 -21.13 29.22
C SER A 263 -18.10 -21.93 29.71
N SER A 264 -17.87 -23.21 29.96
CA SER A 264 -18.60 -24.04 30.93
C SER A 264 -18.08 -25.45 30.76
N ASP A 265 -17.14 -25.82 31.61
CA ASP A 265 -17.15 -27.11 32.30
C ASP A 265 -16.19 -26.94 33.47
N SER A 266 -16.76 -26.33 34.50
CA SER A 266 -16.36 -26.55 35.88
C SER A 266 -16.82 -27.94 36.28
N ASP A 267 -15.86 -28.82 36.55
CA ASP A 267 -15.91 -29.86 37.59
C ASP A 267 -14.49 -30.12 38.10
#